data_AF-V6LBQ9-F1
#
_entry.id   AF-V6LBQ9-F1
#
_cell.length_a   1.000
_cell.length_b   1.000
_cell.length_c   1.000
_cell.angle_alpha   90.00
_cell.angle_beta   90.00
_cell.angle_gamma   90.00
#
_symmetry.space_group_name_H-M   'P 1'
#
loop_
_entity.id
_entity.type
_entity.pdbx_description
1 polymer ?
#
loop_
_entity_poly.entity_id
_entity_poly.type
_entity_poly.pdbx_seq_one_letter_code
_entity_poly.pdbx_strand_id
1 'polypeptide(L)'
;MTYDEQSDNKNDVINLQHLPENSRNYFKRMRVCLDCHFIIFGKQETCPNCKNQNVILLPPTNPVISVLRPQESFLIKLIRNQTGHQDFIPGFYAETIDQGDDQLEVDE
;
A
#
# COMPACT_ATOMS: atom_id res chain seq x y z
N MET A 1 -32.07 -34.20 -15.74
CA MET A 1 -31.59 -32.80 -15.65
C MET A 1 -30.68 -32.73 -14.44
N THR A 2 -29.37 -32.75 -14.65
CA THR A 2 -28.36 -32.53 -13.61
C THR A 2 -27.46 -31.44 -14.15
N TYR A 3 -27.59 -30.27 -13.55
CA TYR A 3 -26.67 -29.15 -13.73
C TYR A 3 -25.52 -29.38 -12.76
N ASP A 4 -24.36 -29.80 -13.28
CA ASP A 4 -23.10 -29.67 -12.54
C ASP A 4 -22.51 -28.30 -12.91
N GLU A 5 -22.90 -27.31 -12.12
CA GLU A 5 -22.29 -25.99 -12.09
C GLU A 5 -21.11 -25.97 -11.12
N GLN A 6 -20.02 -25.34 -11.60
CA GLN A 6 -19.07 -24.53 -10.84
C GLN A 6 -18.11 -25.26 -9.89
N SER A 7 -16.84 -24.90 -9.81
CA SER A 7 -15.93 -24.09 -10.60
C SER A 7 -14.59 -24.31 -9.88
N ASP A 8 -13.54 -24.60 -10.63
CA ASP A 8 -12.17 -24.59 -10.11
C ASP A 8 -11.87 -23.23 -9.49
N ASN A 9 -12.01 -23.10 -8.17
CA ASN A 9 -11.49 -21.95 -7.44
C ASN A 9 -10.06 -22.29 -7.03
N LYS A 10 -9.17 -22.38 -8.03
CA LYS A 10 -7.73 -22.33 -7.79
C LYS A 10 -7.44 -20.89 -7.42
N ASN A 11 -7.00 -20.70 -6.18
CA ASN A 11 -6.41 -19.46 -5.70
C ASN A 11 -5.35 -19.00 -6.71
N ASP A 12 -5.72 -18.03 -7.55
CA ASP A 12 -4.80 -17.30 -8.42
C ASP A 12 -3.94 -16.39 -7.55
N VAL A 13 -3.03 -17.00 -6.79
CA VAL A 13 -1.89 -16.33 -6.20
C VAL A 13 -1.03 -15.89 -7.37
N ILE A 14 -1.10 -14.61 -7.72
CA ILE A 14 -0.32 -14.02 -8.80
C ILE A 14 1.16 -14.26 -8.50
N ASN A 15 1.78 -15.19 -9.24
CA ASN A 15 3.20 -15.47 -9.13
C ASN A 15 3.99 -14.31 -9.76
N LEU A 16 4.47 -13.41 -8.90
CA LEU A 16 5.27 -12.23 -9.23
C LEU A 16 6.58 -12.52 -10.01
N GLN A 17 6.92 -13.79 -10.28
CA GLN A 17 8.03 -14.19 -11.15
C GLN A 17 7.79 -13.88 -12.64
N HIS A 18 6.53 -13.73 -13.07
CA HIS A 18 6.18 -13.44 -14.47
C HIS A 18 6.12 -11.95 -14.81
N LEU A 19 6.33 -11.07 -13.82
CA LEU A 19 6.44 -9.65 -14.08
C LEU A 19 7.82 -9.35 -14.71
N PRO A 20 7.89 -8.52 -15.76
CA PRO A 20 9.16 -8.05 -16.30
C PRO A 20 10.05 -7.54 -15.17
N GLU A 21 11.37 -7.80 -15.22
CA GLU A 21 12.30 -7.40 -14.15
C GLU A 21 12.21 -5.91 -13.80
N ASN A 22 11.88 -5.08 -14.79
CA ASN A 22 11.62 -3.65 -14.63
C ASN A 22 10.44 -3.37 -13.70
N SER A 23 9.34 -4.10 -13.85
CA SER A 23 8.18 -4.03 -12.97
C SER A 23 8.52 -4.56 -11.57
N ARG A 24 9.32 -5.61 -11.48
CA ARG A 24 9.76 -6.19 -10.20
C ARG A 24 10.62 -5.21 -9.38
N ASN A 25 11.55 -4.52 -10.03
CA ASN A 25 12.37 -3.47 -9.40
C ASN A 25 11.56 -2.22 -9.07
N TYR A 26 10.52 -1.93 -9.85
CA TYR A 26 9.59 -0.83 -9.59
C TYR A 26 8.82 -1.03 -8.27
N PHE A 27 8.31 -2.23 -8.01
CA PHE A 27 7.57 -2.53 -6.78
C PHE A 27 8.46 -2.71 -5.53
N LYS A 28 9.73 -3.13 -5.70
CA LYS A 28 10.70 -3.26 -4.58
C LYS A 28 11.05 -1.95 -3.87
N ARG A 29 10.66 -0.80 -4.42
CA ARG A 29 11.00 0.53 -3.87
C ARG A 29 9.77 1.37 -3.58
N MET A 30 8.60 0.74 -3.45
CA MET A 30 7.41 1.42 -2.98
C MET A 30 7.65 1.89 -1.55
N ARG A 31 7.40 3.17 -1.32
CA ARG A 31 7.44 3.78 0.01
C ARG A 31 6.06 4.25 0.39
N VAL A 32 5.78 4.33 1.67
CA VAL A 32 4.51 4.81 2.22
C VAL A 32 4.76 5.97 3.16
N CYS A 33 3.96 7.02 3.05
CA CYS A 33 3.97 8.12 4.01
C CYS A 33 3.24 7.72 5.30
N LEU A 34 3.89 7.87 6.45
CA LEU A 34 3.29 7.52 7.74
C LEU A 34 2.11 8.43 8.12
N ASP A 35 2.11 9.68 7.66
CA ASP A 35 1.11 10.68 8.07
C ASP A 35 -0.18 10.65 7.22
N CYS A 36 -0.16 10.00 6.06
CA CYS A 36 -1.35 9.94 5.17
C CYS A 36 -1.49 8.64 4.38
N HIS A 37 -0.60 7.68 4.60
CA HIS A 37 -0.57 6.36 3.97
C HIS A 37 -0.42 6.37 2.44
N PHE A 38 -0.06 7.51 1.83
CA PHE A 38 0.12 7.62 0.39
C PHE A 38 1.35 6.81 -0.08
N ILE A 39 1.17 6.03 -1.15
CA ILE A 39 2.25 5.26 -1.77
C ILE A 39 3.04 6.14 -2.74
N ILE A 40 4.35 6.19 -2.52
CA ILE A 40 5.32 6.92 -3.31
C ILE A 40 6.14 5.93 -4.12
N PHE A 41 6.22 6.18 -5.43
CA PHE A 41 6.98 5.36 -6.36
C PHE A 41 8.31 6.03 -6.72
N GLY A 42 9.33 5.22 -7.02
CA GLY A 42 10.60 5.70 -7.53
C GLY A 42 11.44 6.49 -6.50
N LYS A 43 12.15 7.51 -6.97
CA LYS A 43 13.14 8.29 -6.19
C LYS A 43 12.57 9.50 -5.45
N GLN A 44 11.26 9.73 -5.49
CA GLN A 44 10.67 10.91 -4.86
C GLN A 44 10.78 10.84 -3.32
N GLU A 45 11.51 11.76 -2.69
CA GLU A 45 11.76 11.70 -1.24
C GLU A 45 10.65 12.32 -0.39
N THR A 46 9.83 13.20 -0.99
CA THR A 46 8.77 13.91 -0.28
C THR A 46 7.39 13.38 -0.63
N CYS A 47 6.52 13.26 0.38
CA CYS A 47 5.13 12.91 0.18
C CYS A 47 4.41 14.02 -0.60
N PRO A 48 3.74 13.72 -1.73
CA PRO A 48 2.96 14.71 -2.48
C PRO A 48 1.84 15.35 -1.65
N ASN A 49 1.31 14.61 -0.68
CA ASN A 49 0.17 15.00 0.12
C ASN A 49 0.58 15.85 1.34
N CYS A 50 1.58 15.40 2.10
CA CYS A 50 2.03 16.04 3.35
C CYS A 50 3.21 17.01 3.16
N LYS A 51 3.87 16.98 2.00
CA LYS A 51 5.09 17.78 1.70
C LYS A 51 6.27 17.54 2.65
N ASN A 52 6.26 16.43 3.39
CA ASN A 52 7.33 16.03 4.30
C ASN A 52 8.03 14.75 3.83
N GLN A 53 9.07 14.33 4.55
CA GLN A 53 9.87 13.13 4.27
C GLN A 53 9.56 11.97 5.23
N ASN A 54 8.40 11.98 5.90
CA ASN A 54 8.03 10.93 6.86
C ASN A 54 7.52 9.68 6.11
N VAL A 55 8.44 8.99 5.43
CA VAL A 55 8.14 7.89 4.50
C VAL A 55 9.02 6.69 4.81
N ILE A 56 8.44 5.49 4.79
CA ILE A 56 9.17 4.22 5.01
C ILE A 56 9.03 3.32 3.78
N LEU A 57 9.89 2.31 3.66
CA LEU A 57 9.69 1.25 2.66
C LEU A 57 8.39 0.52 2.99
N LEU A 58 7.51 0.36 2.00
CA LEU A 58 6.26 -0.37 2.20
C LEU A 58 6.58 -1.86 2.33
N PRO A 59 6.22 -2.52 3.44
CA PRO A 59 6.38 -3.96 3.56
C PRO A 59 5.52 -4.67 2.51
N PRO A 60 5.98 -5.80 1.94
CA PRO A 60 5.28 -6.49 0.85
C PRO A 60 3.92 -7.09 1.28
N THR A 61 3.67 -7.20 2.58
CA THR A 61 2.42 -7.72 3.18
C THR A 61 1.32 -6.67 3.23
N ASN A 62 1.64 -5.38 3.08
CA ASN A 62 0.65 -4.32 3.24
C ASN A 62 -0.23 -4.21 1.98
N PRO A 63 -1.56 -4.29 2.10
CA PRO A 63 -2.45 -4.14 0.96
C PRO A 63 -2.41 -2.70 0.43
N VAL A 64 -2.32 -2.58 -0.89
CA VAL A 64 -2.32 -1.30 -1.63
C VAL A 64 -3.66 -1.10 -2.31
N ILE A 65 -4.29 0.04 -2.06
CA ILE A 65 -5.62 0.39 -2.55
C ILE A 65 -5.52 1.62 -3.46
N SER A 66 -6.13 1.55 -4.65
CA SER A 66 -6.28 2.69 -5.54
C SER A 66 -7.50 3.53 -5.16
N VAL A 67 -7.30 4.82 -4.87
CA VAL A 67 -8.35 5.77 -4.51
C VAL A 67 -8.47 6.85 -5.58
N LEU A 68 -9.60 6.87 -6.29
CA LEU A 68 -9.85 7.84 -7.36
C LEU A 68 -10.55 9.12 -6.86
N ARG A 69 -11.40 9.01 -5.83
CA ARG A 69 -12.17 10.12 -5.25
C ARG A 69 -11.97 10.17 -3.73
N PRO A 70 -10.90 10.80 -3.23
CA PRO A 70 -10.55 10.77 -1.81
C PRO A 70 -11.65 11.29 -0.87
N GLN A 71 -12.40 12.30 -1.29
CA GLN A 71 -13.47 12.90 -0.48
C GLN A 71 -14.65 11.95 -0.22
N GLU A 72 -14.86 10.98 -1.12
CA GLU A 72 -15.94 9.99 -1.00
C GLU A 72 -15.46 8.66 -0.40
N SER A 73 -14.14 8.45 -0.32
CA SER A 73 -13.54 7.18 0.11
C SER A 73 -13.67 6.96 1.62
N PHE A 74 -14.21 5.81 2.01
CA PHE A 74 -14.25 5.39 3.40
C PHE A 74 -12.85 5.20 3.99
N LEU A 75 -11.92 4.62 3.22
CA LEU A 75 -10.52 4.46 3.63
C LEU A 75 -9.88 5.81 3.99
N ILE A 76 -10.09 6.83 3.16
CA ILE A 76 -9.51 8.16 3.42
C ILE A 76 -10.13 8.78 4.67
N LYS A 77 -11.44 8.58 4.91
CA LYS A 77 -12.08 9.01 6.17
C LYS A 77 -11.46 8.33 7.40
N LEU A 78 -11.12 7.04 7.31
CA LEU A 78 -10.42 6.34 8.38
C LEU A 78 -9.03 6.92 8.63
N ILE A 79 -8.22 7.10 7.58
CA ILE A 79 -6.86 7.64 7.70
C ILE A 79 -6.90 9.07 8.27
N ARG A 80 -7.84 9.91 7.82
CA ARG A 80 -8.08 11.25 8.37
C ARG A 80 -8.30 11.23 9.87
N ASN A 81 -9.14 10.31 10.36
CA ASN A 81 -9.45 10.20 11.78
C ASN A 81 -8.25 9.70 12.60
N GLN A 82 -7.36 8.91 12.02
CA GLN A 82 -6.17 8.38 12.69
C GLN A 82 -5.01 9.39 12.74
N THR A 83 -4.82 10.16 11.67
CA THR A 83 -3.63 10.99 11.46
C THR A 83 -3.89 12.49 11.63
N GLY A 84 -5.15 12.93 11.56
CA GLY A 84 -5.53 14.34 11.57
C GLY A 84 -5.29 15.07 10.24
N HIS A 85 -4.59 14.45 9.27
CA HIS A 85 -4.33 15.03 7.95
C HIS A 85 -5.65 15.26 7.18
N GLN A 86 -5.76 16.30 6.36
CA GLN A 86 -7.04 16.71 5.73
C GLN A 86 -7.04 16.65 4.20
N ASP A 87 -5.92 16.99 3.58
CA ASP A 87 -5.81 17.05 2.13
C ASP A 87 -5.43 15.68 1.57
N PHE A 88 -6.17 15.17 0.60
CA PHE A 88 -5.86 13.88 -0.03
C PHE A 88 -6.06 13.99 -1.52
N ILE A 89 -5.06 13.50 -2.28
CA ILE A 89 -5.09 13.47 -3.74
C ILE A 89 -5.43 12.07 -4.25
N PRO A 90 -5.98 11.93 -5.47
CA PRO A 90 -6.13 10.61 -6.09
C PRO A 90 -4.79 9.88 -6.21
N GLY A 91 -4.77 8.58 -5.96
CA GLY A 91 -3.55 7.78 -6.00
C GLY A 91 -3.66 6.45 -5.26
N PHE A 92 -2.52 5.87 -4.92
CA PHE A 92 -2.44 4.61 -4.20
C PHE A 92 -2.16 4.85 -2.72
N TYR A 93 -2.84 4.10 -1.86
CA TYR A 93 -2.73 4.20 -0.41
C TYR A 93 -2.52 2.83 0.20
N ALA A 94 -1.76 2.74 1.29
CA ALA A 94 -1.76 1.55 2.14
C ALA A 94 -3.00 1.56 3.04
N GLU A 95 -3.69 0.43 3.15
CA GLU A 95 -4.81 0.31 4.10
C GLU A 95 -4.33 0.46 5.54
N THR A 96 -3.25 -0.27 5.86
CA THR A 96 -2.59 -0.29 7.15
C THR A 96 -1.09 -0.11 6.96
N ILE A 97 -0.44 0.43 7.99
CA ILE A 97 1.02 0.47 8.06
C ILE A 97 1.42 -0.36 9.26
N ASP A 98 1.74 -1.62 9.00
CA ASP A 98 2.43 -2.46 9.97
C ASP A 98 3.90 -2.00 10.07
N GLN A 99 4.19 -1.22 11.10
CA GLN A 99 5.56 -1.02 11.54
C GLN A 99 5.89 -2.24 12.38
N GLY A 100 6.25 -3.36 11.73
CA GLY A 100 6.44 -4.63 12.43
C GLY A 100 7.22 -4.43 13.74
N ASP A 101 6.76 -5.10 14.80
CA ASP A 101 7.30 -5.06 16.18
C ASP A 101 8.76 -5.54 16.32
N ASP A 102 9.56 -5.53 15.24
CA ASP A 102 10.97 -5.90 15.27
C ASP A 102 11.85 -4.65 15.53
N GLN A 103 11.71 -4.08 16.73
CA GLN A 103 12.89 -3.71 17.49
C GLN A 103 13.25 -4.88 18.41
N LEU A 104 13.65 -6.01 17.80
CA LEU A 104 14.44 -7.00 18.51
C LEU A 104 15.81 -6.37 18.75
N GLU A 105 16.04 -5.99 20.00
CA GLU A 105 17.37 -5.69 20.53
C GLU A 105 18.34 -6.79 20.07
N VAL A 106 19.43 -6.39 19.41
CA VAL A 106 20.53 -7.30 19.12
C VAL A 106 21.21 -7.54 20.46
N ASP A 107 21.02 -8.74 21.01
CA ASP A 107 21.64 -9.23 22.25
C ASP A 107 23.15 -8.91 22.30
N GLU A 108 23.64 -8.43 23.45
CA GLU A 108 25.05 -8.53 23.85
C GLU A 108 25.42 -9.97 24.29
#